data_AF-A0A949CLR9-F1
#
_entry.id   AF-A0A949CLR9-F1
#
_cell.length_a   1.000
_cell.length_b   1.000
_cell.length_c   1.000
_cell.angle_alpha   90.00
_cell.angle_beta   90.00
_cell.angle_gamma   90.00
#
_symmetry.space_group_name_H-M   'P 1'
#
loop_
_entity.id
_entity.type
_entity.pdbx_description
1 polymer ?
#
loop_
_entity_poly.entity_id
_entity_poly.type
_entity_poly.pdbx_seq_one_letter_code
_entity_poly.pdbx_strand_id
1 'polypeptide(L)' 'MLFLTCETAILSIVENDRKTEWDYTISAAIPPNGQQHEIIDGVRFVHPSPNLYQQEVSRPIQFQLDTQIELWDWVK' A
#
# COMPACT_ATOMS: atom_id res chain seq x y z
N MET A 1 20.80 31.61 33.86
CA MET A 1 21.40 31.03 32.63
C MET A 1 21.01 29.57 32.57
N LEU A 2 19.82 29.26 32.03
CA LEU A 2 19.27 27.91 31.90
C LEU A 2 18.09 27.96 30.91
N PHE A 3 18.37 28.19 29.63
CA PHE A 3 17.35 28.19 28.55
C PHE A 3 17.98 27.78 27.21
N LEU A 4 18.75 26.69 27.14
CA LEU A 4 19.44 26.33 25.88
C LEU A 4 19.57 24.83 25.58
N THR A 5 18.63 23.99 26.04
CA THR A 5 18.67 22.54 25.75
C THR A 5 17.40 21.96 25.12
N CYS A 6 16.35 22.75 24.87
CA CYS A 6 15.11 22.23 24.30
C CYS A 6 15.06 22.28 22.76
N GLU A 7 15.77 23.20 22.11
CA GLU A 7 15.72 23.33 20.63
C GLU A 7 16.52 22.24 19.90
N THR A 8 17.62 21.75 20.48
CA THR A 8 18.44 20.70 19.86
C THR A 8 17.76 19.33 19.84
N ALA A 9 16.85 19.06 20.78
CA ALA A 9 16.07 17.82 20.79
C ALA A 9 15.04 17.79 19.65
N ILE A 10 14.41 18.92 19.32
CA ILE A 10 13.39 18.98 18.25
C ILE A 10 14.02 18.73 16.88
N LEU A 11 15.21 19.29 16.62
CA LEU A 11 15.91 19.06 15.35
C LEU A 11 16.33 17.59 15.15
N SER A 12 16.76 16.91 16.21
CA SER A 12 17.15 15.49 16.16
C SER A 12 15.97 14.53 15.95
N ILE A 13 14.74 14.94 16.29
CA ILE A 13 13.52 14.16 16.00
C ILE A 13 13.14 14.32 14.51
N VAL A 14 13.37 15.50 13.93
CA VAL A 14 13.10 15.78 12.52
C VAL A 14 14.08 15.07 11.58
N GLU A 15 15.34 14.84 12.00
CA GLU A 15 16.35 14.20 11.15
C GLU A 15 16.23 12.67 11.01
N ASN A 16 15.40 12.00 11.81
CA ASN A 16 15.29 10.54 11.81
C ASN A 16 14.04 9.97 11.12
N ASP A 17 13.19 10.81 10.52
CA ASP A 17 12.03 10.34 9.73
C ASP A 17 12.31 10.34 8.22
N ARG A 18 13.55 10.00 7.84
CA ARG A 18 13.76 9.40 6.52
C ARG A 18 13.28 7.95 6.58
N LYS A 19 11.96 7.76 6.69
CA LYS A 19 11.35 6.54 6.15
C LYS A 19 11.93 6.43 4.74
N THR A 20 12.66 5.35 4.48
CA THR A 20 13.04 5.03 3.11
C THR A 20 11.76 5.01 2.31
N GLU A 21 11.57 6.02 1.47
CA GLU A 21 10.39 6.16 0.63
C GLU A 21 10.33 4.89 -0.20
N TRP A 22 9.28 4.09 -0.01
CA TRP A 22 9.11 2.87 -0.77
C TRP A 22 8.79 3.27 -2.20
N ASP A 23 9.66 2.91 -3.13
CA ASP A 23 9.43 3.08 -4.55
C ASP A 23 9.09 1.74 -5.22
N TYR A 24 8.72 1.82 -6.50
CA TYR A 24 8.40 0.63 -7.29
C TYR A 24 9.57 -0.35 -7.38
N THR A 25 10.81 0.13 -7.48
CA THR A 25 11.99 -0.71 -7.63
C THR A 25 12.24 -1.58 -6.39
N ILE A 26 12.06 -0.99 -5.21
CA ILE A 26 12.15 -1.68 -3.92
C ILE A 26 11.00 -2.68 -3.79
N SER A 27 9.79 -2.30 -4.20
CA SER A 27 8.62 -3.20 -4.18
C SER A 27 8.79 -4.44 -5.07
N ALA A 28 9.28 -4.23 -6.30
CA ALA A 28 9.45 -5.30 -7.28
C ALA A 28 10.56 -6.28 -6.89
N ALA A 29 11.48 -5.87 -6.03
CA ALA A 29 12.55 -6.73 -5.50
C ALA A 29 12.09 -7.63 -4.34
N ILE A 30 10.87 -7.47 -3.82
CA ILE A 30 10.35 -8.30 -2.73
C ILE A 30 10.16 -9.74 -3.26
N PRO A 31 10.73 -10.76 -2.59
CA PRO A 31 10.54 -12.14 -3.00
C PRO A 31 9.06 -12.55 -2.84
N PRO A 32 8.54 -13.45 -3.69
CA PRO A 32 7.14 -13.87 -3.63
C PRO A 32 6.88 -14.60 -2.30
N ASN A 33 6.14 -13.95 -1.41
CA ASN A 33 5.80 -14.46 -0.07
C ASN A 33 4.30 -14.73 0.10
N GLY A 34 3.54 -14.69 -1.00
CA GLY A 34 2.09 -14.90 -1.01
C GLY A 34 1.27 -13.77 -0.39
N GLN A 35 1.90 -12.66 -0.02
CA GLN A 35 1.22 -11.47 0.52
C GLN A 35 1.16 -10.39 -0.55
N GLN A 36 0.06 -9.63 -0.53
CA GLN A 36 -0.10 -8.46 -1.38
C GLN A 36 0.49 -7.24 -0.68
N HIS A 37 1.51 -6.66 -1.29
CA HIS A 37 2.18 -5.44 -0.83
C HIS A 37 1.70 -4.27 -1.66
N GLU A 38 1.31 -3.19 -1.00
CA GLU A 38 0.90 -1.95 -1.66
C GLU A 38 1.74 -0.79 -1.15
N ILE A 39 2.00 0.17 -2.03
CA ILE A 39 2.73 1.40 -1.70
C ILE A 39 1.76 2.57 -1.90
N ILE A 40 1.53 3.32 -0.83
CA ILE A 40 0.67 4.51 -0.84
C ILE A 40 1.49 5.64 -0.22
N ASP A 41 1.71 6.72 -0.97
CA ASP A 41 2.51 7.89 -0.55
C ASP A 41 3.89 7.51 0.00
N GLY A 42 4.58 6.58 -0.68
CA GLY A 42 5.91 6.12 -0.27
C GLY A 42 5.93 5.23 0.98
N VAL A 43 4.76 4.84 1.50
CA VAL A 43 4.61 3.94 2.64
C VAL A 43 4.12 2.58 2.18
N ARG A 44 4.82 1.53 2.61
CA ARG A 44 4.41 0.15 2.35
C ARG A 44 3.33 -0.32 3.34
N PHE A 45 2.26 -0.84 2.77
CA PHE A 45 1.19 -1.55 3.45
C PHE A 45 1.16 -3.00 2.99
N VAL A 46 0.77 -3.90 3.90
CA VAL A 46 0.55 -5.30 3.58
C VAL A 46 -0.91 -5.58 3.81
N HIS A 47 -1.60 -6.06 2.78
CA HIS A 47 -3.00 -6.41 2.92
C HIS A 47 -3.19 -7.62 3.82
N PRO A 48 -4.17 -7.58 4.73
CA PRO A 48 -4.57 -8.78 5.44
C PRO A 48 -5.09 -9.80 4.44
N SER A 49 -4.89 -11.09 4.73
CA SER A 49 -5.45 -12.14 3.90
C SER A 49 -6.97 -11.94 3.76
N PRO A 50 -7.52 -12.06 2.55
CA PRO A 50 -8.92 -11.79 2.31
C PRO A 50 -9.80 -12.74 3.13
N ASN A 51 -10.84 -12.19 3.74
CA ASN A 51 -11.79 -12.99 4.53
C ASN A 51 -12.95 -13.51 3.65
N LEU A 52 -13.70 -14.50 4.15
CA LEU A 52 -14.81 -15.11 3.40
C LEU A 52 -15.90 -14.10 3.04
N TYR A 53 -16.21 -13.17 3.93
CA TYR A 53 -17.22 -12.13 3.68
C TYR A 53 -16.81 -11.19 2.53
N GLN A 54 -15.54 -10.78 2.49
CA GLN A 54 -14.98 -9.97 1.40
C GLN A 54 -15.06 -10.72 0.07
N GLN A 55 -14.83 -12.03 0.08
CA GLN A 55 -14.96 -12.88 -1.12
C GLN A 55 -16.42 -13.03 -1.57
N GLU A 56 -17.35 -13.16 -0.62
CA GLU A 56 -18.80 -13.22 -0.92
C GLU A 56 -19.30 -11.93 -1.56
N VAL A 57 -18.82 -10.77 -1.11
CA VAL A 57 -19.19 -9.47 -1.66
C VAL A 57 -18.47 -9.16 -2.97
N SER A 58 -17.19 -9.53 -3.12
CA SER A 58 -16.40 -9.21 -4.32
C SER A 58 -16.81 -10.03 -5.55
N ARG A 59 -17.14 -11.31 -5.37
CA ARG A 59 -17.53 -12.23 -6.46
C ARG A 59 -18.65 -11.70 -7.38
N PRO A 60 -19.81 -11.26 -6.87
CA PRO A 60 -20.87 -10.77 -7.75
C PRO A 60 -20.49 -9.47 -8.46
N ILE A 61 -19.68 -8.61 -7.84
CA ILE A 61 -19.19 -7.36 -8.46
C ILE A 61 -18.26 -7.71 -9.63
N GLN A 62 -17.30 -8.62 -9.41
CA GLN A 62 -16.39 -9.07 -10.46
C GLN A 62 -17.16 -9.65 -11.65
N PHE A 63 -18.13 -10.53 -11.39
CA PHE A 63 -18.97 -11.11 -12.43
C PHE A 63 -19.69 -10.05 -13.29
N GLN A 64 -20.19 -8.98 -12.66
CA GLN A 64 -20.86 -7.90 -13.40
C GLN A 64 -19.88 -7.11 -14.27
N LEU A 65 -18.67 -6.82 -13.78
CA LEU A 65 -17.64 -6.12 -14.55
C LEU A 65 -17.20 -6.96 -15.76
N ASP A 66 -16.93 -8.25 -15.55
CA ASP A 66 -16.51 -9.17 -16.61
C ASP A 66 -17.57 -9.26 -17.71
N THR A 67 -18.84 -9.39 -17.32
CA THR A 67 -19.95 -9.57 -18.27
C THR A 67 -20.31 -8.30 -19.05
N GLN A 68 -20.19 -7.13 -18.43
CA GLN A 68 -20.67 -5.87 -19.03
C GLN A 68 -19.57 -5.08 -19.72
N ILE A 69 -18.33 -5.22 -19.27
CA ILE A 69 -17.20 -4.42 -19.75
C ILE A 69 -16.29 -5.32 -20.58
N GLU A 70 -15.71 -6.34 -19.96
CA GLU A 70 -14.64 -7.11 -20.60
C GLU A 70 -15.16 -7.97 -21.76
N LEU A 71 -16.25 -8.71 -21.56
CA LEU A 71 -16.80 -9.61 -22.59
C LEU A 71 -17.58 -8.89 -23.70
N TRP A 72 -17.98 -7.64 -23.48
CA TRP A 72 -18.70 -6.87 -24.51
C TRP A 72 -17.76 -6.34 -25.61
N ASP A 73 -16.51 -6.06 -25.28
CA ASP A 73 -15.50 -5.56 -26.22
C ASP A 73 -14.98 -6.63 -27.21
N TRP A 74 -15.10 -7.93 -26.90
CA TRP A 74 -14.67 -9.02 -27.78
C TRP A 74 -15.68 -9.41 -28.88
N VAL A 75 -16.83 -8.73 -28.96
CA VAL A 75 -17.91 -9.05 -29.92
C VAL A 75 -18.04 -7.99 -31.04
N LYS A 76 -17.18 -6.97 -31.07
CA LYS A 76 -17.08 -5.98 -32.16
C LYS A 76 -15.90 -6.26 -33.07
#